data_AF-A0A420DAQ9-F1
#
_entry.id   AF-A0A420DAQ9-F1
#
_cell.length_a   1.000
_cell.length_b   1.000
_cell.length_c   1.000
_cell.angle_alpha   90.00
_cell.angle_beta   90.00
_cell.angle_gamma   90.00
#
_symmetry.space_group_name_H-M   'P 1'
#
loop_
_entity.id
_entity.type
_entity.pdbx_description
1 polymer ?
#
loop_
_entity_poly.entity_id
_entity_poly.type
_entity_poly.pdbx_seq_one_letter_code
_entity_poly.pdbx_strand_id
1 'polypeptide(L)'
;MELPFNIIDILQNIEAEPGILVAFAAFHPFALLLLLIPLGIFKKIGIYKPAQELGLFGFSIVVIMMVGWLMGFVSQILLMFMGVSGLKMLLIYFSMYLCITAFVVVNVRGLKKKFEQDQLKKKTWLKP
;
A
#
# COMPACT_ATOMS: atom_id res chain seq x y z
N MET A 1 29.25 1.35 -6.42
CA MET A 1 28.78 2.37 -5.47
C MET A 1 28.22 1.65 -4.27
N GLU A 2 28.96 1.65 -3.17
CA GLU A 2 28.45 1.21 -1.87
C GLU A 2 27.55 2.33 -1.37
N LEU A 3 26.26 2.09 -1.25
CA LEU A 3 25.34 3.10 -0.73
C LEU A 3 25.60 3.21 0.77
N PRO A 4 26.06 4.37 1.30
CA PRO A 4 26.27 4.56 2.73
C PRO A 4 24.90 4.82 3.37
N PHE A 5 24.03 3.82 3.37
CA PHE A 5 22.74 3.91 4.06
C PHE A 5 22.97 3.69 5.55
N ASN A 6 23.26 4.78 6.26
CA ASN A 6 23.22 4.76 7.71
C ASN A 6 21.77 4.91 8.18
N ILE A 7 21.16 3.79 8.59
CA ILE A 7 19.76 3.75 9.06
C ILE A 7 19.54 4.72 10.23
N ILE A 8 20.56 4.95 11.06
CA ILE A 8 20.50 5.89 12.18
C ILE A 8 20.26 7.32 11.69
N ASP A 9 20.94 7.74 10.63
CA ASP A 9 20.79 9.09 10.08
C ASP A 9 19.40 9.29 9.47
N ILE A 10 18.82 8.23 8.88
CA ILE A 10 17.43 8.27 8.37
C ILE A 10 16.44 8.44 9.54
N LEU A 11 16.64 7.69 10.62
CA LEU A 11 15.77 7.78 11.81
C LEU A 11 15.86 9.16 12.47
N GLN A 12 17.06 9.74 12.57
CA GLN A 12 17.26 11.10 13.08
C GLN A 12 16.59 12.16 12.19
N ASN A 13 16.66 12.01 10.86
CA ASN A 13 15.98 12.92 9.94
C ASN A 13 14.46 12.81 10.05
N ILE A 14 13.90 11.61 10.23
CA ILE A 14 12.46 11.42 10.45
C ILE A 14 12.02 12.07 11.76
N GLU A 15 12.86 12.03 12.80
CA GLU A 15 12.59 12.67 14.07
C GLU A 15 12.67 14.20 13.99
N ALA A 16 13.64 14.74 13.25
CA ALA A 16 13.82 16.17 13.04
C ALA A 16 12.72 16.78 12.14
N GLU A 17 12.31 16.05 11.10
CA GLU A 17 11.32 16.50 10.12
C GLU A 17 10.23 15.44 9.89
N PRO A 18 9.18 15.39 10.74
CA PRO A 18 8.05 14.46 10.57
C PRO A 18 7.32 14.62 9.23
N GLY A 19 7.44 15.79 8.59
CA GLY A 19 6.91 16.06 7.26
C GLY A 19 7.48 15.14 6.16
N ILE A 20 8.72 14.66 6.32
CA ILE A 20 9.32 13.68 5.39
C ILE A 20 8.54 12.36 5.43
N LEU A 21 8.11 11.93 6.62
CA LEU A 21 7.32 10.71 6.79
C LEU A 21 5.92 10.85 6.19
N VAL A 22 5.31 12.03 6.31
CA VAL A 22 4.03 12.35 5.67
C VAL A 22 4.16 12.34 4.14
N ALA A 23 5.22 12.96 3.60
CA ALA A 23 5.50 12.94 2.17
C ALA A 23 5.71 11.50 1.68
N PHE A 24 6.46 10.68 2.41
CA PHE A 24 6.62 9.27 2.10
C PHE A 24 5.27 8.52 2.08
N ALA A 25 4.43 8.74 3.11
CA ALA A 25 3.09 8.15 3.17
C ALA A 25 2.19 8.60 2.01
N ALA A 26 2.33 9.84 1.53
CA ALA A 26 1.59 10.35 0.38
C ALA A 26 2.04 9.72 -0.96
N PHE A 27 3.35 9.56 -1.15
CA PHE A 27 3.95 9.23 -2.45
C PHE A 27 4.27 7.74 -2.66
N HIS A 28 4.28 6.91 -1.62
CA HIS A 28 4.59 5.48 -1.80
C HIS A 28 3.70 4.73 -2.83
N PRO A 29 2.43 5.09 -3.12
CA PRO A 29 1.66 4.39 -4.16
C PRO A 29 2.21 4.65 -5.56
N PHE A 30 2.82 5.80 -5.78
CA PHE A 30 3.46 6.13 -7.05
C PHE A 30 4.70 5.28 -7.29
N ALA A 31 5.42 4.91 -6.23
CA ALA A 31 6.52 3.94 -6.33
C ALA A 31 6.03 2.55 -6.81
N LEU A 32 4.83 2.14 -6.38
CA LEU A 32 4.20 0.91 -6.89
C LEU A 32 3.68 1.04 -8.31
N LEU A 33 3.14 2.20 -8.70
CA LEU A 33 2.77 2.46 -10.10
C LEU A 33 3.98 2.36 -11.03
N LEU A 34 5.16 2.81 -10.59
CA LEU A 34 6.40 2.64 -11.35
C LEU A 34 6.77 1.17 -11.54
N LEU A 35 6.49 0.30 -10.57
CA LEU A 35 6.71 -1.15 -10.69
C LEU A 35 5.75 -1.81 -11.70
N LEU A 36 4.62 -1.18 -12.03
CA LEU A 36 3.72 -1.67 -13.09
C LEU A 36 4.32 -1.57 -14.49
N ILE A 37 5.28 -0.66 -14.70
CA ILE A 37 5.96 -0.46 -16.00
C ILE A 37 6.74 -1.73 -16.40
N PRO A 38 7.69 -2.24 -15.61
CA PRO A 38 8.39 -3.49 -15.91
C PRO A 38 7.44 -4.70 -15.94
N LEU A 39 6.43 -4.77 -15.06
CA LEU A 39 5.40 -5.81 -15.12
C LEU A 39 4.62 -5.80 -16.45
N GLY A 40 4.34 -4.61 -16.99
CA GLY A 40 3.71 -4.43 -18.30
C GLY A 40 4.61 -4.90 -19.45
N ILE A 41 5.92 -4.68 -19.34
CA ILE A 41 6.92 -5.19 -20.28
C ILE A 41 6.98 -6.73 -20.21
N PHE A 42 7.06 -7.31 -19.00
CA PHE A 42 7.05 -8.76 -18.78
C PHE A 42 5.79 -9.45 -19.29
N LYS A 43 4.63 -8.77 -19.19
CA LYS A 43 3.37 -9.23 -19.79
C LYS A 43 3.45 -9.25 -21.32
N LYS A 44 4.02 -8.21 -21.95
CA LYS A 44 4.13 -8.13 -23.42
C LYS A 44 5.05 -9.21 -24.00
N ILE A 45 6.12 -9.59 -23.29
CA ILE A 45 7.05 -10.64 -23.73
C ILE A 45 6.62 -12.05 -23.34
N GLY A 46 5.41 -12.22 -22.80
CA GLY A 46 4.80 -13.53 -22.53
C GLY A 46 5.35 -14.28 -21.30
N ILE A 47 6.31 -13.70 -20.58
CA ILE A 47 6.91 -14.27 -19.35
C ILE A 47 5.93 -14.22 -18.17
N TYR A 48 4.98 -13.28 -18.20
CA TYR A 48 4.04 -13.04 -17.11
C TYR A 48 2.57 -13.08 -17.57
N LYS A 49 1.78 -13.99 -16.99
CA LYS A 49 0.33 -14.16 -17.24
C LYS A 49 -0.50 -13.71 -16.01
N PRO A 50 -0.79 -12.40 -15.87
CA PRO A 50 -1.41 -11.85 -14.66
C PRO A 50 -2.79 -12.41 -14.31
N ALA A 51 -3.56 -12.87 -15.30
CA ALA A 51 -4.91 -13.39 -15.11
C ALA A 51 -4.97 -14.72 -14.34
N GLN A 52 -3.87 -15.50 -14.33
CA GLN A 52 -3.79 -16.78 -13.62
C GLN A 52 -2.93 -16.69 -12.35
N GLU A 53 -1.89 -15.83 -12.36
CA GLU A 53 -0.86 -15.78 -11.31
C GLU A 53 -1.23 -14.87 -10.12
N LEU A 54 -2.00 -13.80 -10.32
CA LEU A 54 -2.30 -12.82 -9.26
C LEU A 54 -3.55 -13.12 -8.42
N GLY A 55 -4.32 -14.17 -8.73
CA GLY A 55 -5.64 -14.51 -8.13
C GLY A 55 -6.00 -13.87 -6.78
N LEU A 56 -5.80 -14.59 -5.67
CA LEU A 56 -6.06 -14.09 -4.30
C LEU A 56 -4.92 -13.22 -3.78
N PHE A 57 -3.67 -13.52 -4.15
CA PHE A 57 -2.48 -12.84 -3.65
C PHE A 57 -2.37 -11.39 -4.14
N GLY A 58 -2.52 -11.17 -5.44
CA GLY A 58 -2.57 -9.83 -6.03
C GLY A 58 -3.76 -9.03 -5.55
N PHE A 59 -4.92 -9.66 -5.36
CA PHE A 59 -6.07 -9.00 -4.73
C PHE A 59 -5.74 -8.54 -3.31
N SER A 60 -5.12 -9.38 -2.48
CA SER A 60 -4.65 -8.98 -1.14
C SER A 60 -3.69 -7.80 -1.19
N ILE A 61 -2.68 -7.83 -2.07
CA ILE A 61 -1.71 -6.75 -2.19
C ILE A 61 -2.41 -5.45 -2.55
N VAL A 62 -3.30 -5.46 -3.53
CA VAL A 62 -4.04 -4.25 -3.93
C VAL A 62 -4.87 -3.71 -2.76
N VAL A 63 -5.58 -4.57 -2.03
CA VAL A 63 -6.38 -4.13 -0.87
C VAL A 63 -5.50 -3.57 0.24
N ILE A 64 -4.41 -4.26 0.62
CA ILE A 64 -3.46 -3.79 1.64
C ILE A 64 -2.87 -2.45 1.23
N MET A 65 -2.46 -2.30 -0.03
CA MET A 65 -1.87 -1.07 -0.52
C MET A 65 -2.86 0.08 -0.57
N MET A 66 -4.10 -0.13 -1.04
CA MET A 66 -5.10 0.95 -1.08
C MET A 66 -5.55 1.38 0.32
N VAL A 67 -5.88 0.42 1.18
CA VAL A 67 -6.36 0.70 2.55
C VAL A 67 -5.22 1.23 3.40
N GLY A 68 -4.06 0.58 3.35
CA GLY A 68 -2.84 1.00 4.05
C GLY A 68 -2.38 2.38 3.62
N TRP A 69 -2.44 2.68 2.32
CA TRP A 69 -2.11 4.02 1.82
C TRP A 69 -3.07 5.08 2.36
N LEU A 70 -4.38 4.91 2.17
CA LEU A 70 -5.35 5.95 2.54
C LEU A 70 -5.34 6.18 4.05
N MET A 71 -5.40 5.12 4.84
CA MET A 71 -5.34 5.19 6.30
C MET A 71 -3.98 5.70 6.77
N GLY A 72 -2.91 5.29 6.09
CA GLY A 72 -1.55 5.68 6.36
C GLY A 72 -1.33 7.16 6.17
N PHE A 73 -1.63 7.68 4.99
CA PHE A 73 -1.53 9.09 4.67
C PHE A 73 -2.36 9.96 5.64
N VAL A 74 -3.63 9.61 5.86
CA VAL A 74 -4.52 10.36 6.76
C VAL A 74 -3.98 10.34 8.19
N SER A 75 -3.56 9.18 8.70
CA SER A 75 -3.00 9.08 10.06
C SER A 75 -1.70 9.86 10.21
N GLN A 76 -0.79 9.80 9.24
CA GLN A 76 0.49 10.53 9.30
C GLN A 76 0.27 12.04 9.27
N ILE A 77 -0.67 12.55 8.46
CA ILE A 77 -1.04 13.97 8.49
C ILE A 77 -1.58 14.39 9.85
N LEU A 78 -2.51 13.61 10.42
CA LEU A 78 -3.13 13.95 11.70
C LEU A 78 -2.10 13.94 12.83
N LEU A 79 -1.26 12.89 12.90
CA LEU A 79 -0.23 12.78 13.93
C LEU A 79 0.82 13.90 13.83
N MET A 80 1.16 14.33 12.61
CA MET A 80 2.03 15.48 12.41
C MET A 80 1.39 16.76 12.97
N PHE A 81 0.13 17.03 12.66
CA PHE A 81 -0.59 18.21 13.20
C PHE A 81 -0.81 18.14 14.71
N MET A 82 -0.84 16.94 15.30
CA MET A 82 -0.89 16.73 16.75
C MET A 82 0.47 16.88 17.44
N GLY A 83 1.56 17.15 16.70
CA GLY A 83 2.90 17.31 17.27
C GLY A 83 3.50 16.00 17.79
N VAL A 84 3.07 14.85 17.29
CA VAL A 84 3.63 13.55 17.68
C VAL A 84 5.04 13.42 17.10
N SER A 85 5.98 12.90 17.89
CA SER A 85 7.37 12.73 17.41
C SER A 85 7.45 11.77 16.22
N GLY A 86 8.33 12.05 15.26
CA GLY A 86 8.46 11.29 14.02
C GLY A 86 8.70 9.79 14.23
N LEU A 87 9.50 9.41 15.24
CA LEU A 87 9.71 8.00 15.59
C LEU A 87 8.44 7.31 16.08
N LYS A 88 7.61 8.00 16.88
CA LYS A 88 6.31 7.47 17.31
C LYS A 88 5.36 7.34 16.13
N MET A 89 5.35 8.33 15.24
CA MET A 89 4.58 8.29 14.00
C MET A 89 4.97 7.08 13.13
N LEU A 90 6.27 6.82 12.99
CA LEU A 90 6.82 5.69 12.23
C LEU A 90 6.39 4.34 12.85
N LEU A 91 6.46 4.20 14.17
CA LEU A 91 6.01 2.98 14.86
C LEU A 91 4.51 2.75 14.65
N ILE A 92 3.69 3.79 14.82
CA ILE A 92 2.25 3.71 14.57
C ILE A 92 1.98 3.30 13.11
N TYR A 93 2.71 3.90 12.17
CA TYR A 93 2.61 3.60 10.75
C TYR A 93 2.91 2.13 10.46
N PHE A 94 3.99 1.61 11.02
CA PHE A 94 4.39 0.21 10.85
C PHE A 94 3.38 -0.76 11.49
N SER A 95 2.95 -0.50 12.73
CA SER A 95 1.94 -1.30 13.41
C SER A 95 0.62 -1.34 12.65
N MET A 96 0.19 -0.21 12.09
CA MET A 96 -1.02 -0.14 11.28
C MET A 96 -0.92 -1.04 10.04
N TYR A 97 0.21 -1.01 9.31
CA TYR A 97 0.42 -1.88 8.15
C TYR A 97 0.43 -3.36 8.51
N LEU A 98 0.99 -3.74 9.66
CA LEU A 98 0.93 -5.12 10.16
C LEU A 98 -0.51 -5.55 10.44
N CYS A 99 -1.31 -4.71 11.11
CA CYS A 99 -2.72 -5.02 11.39
C CYS A 99 -3.55 -5.16 10.11
N ILE A 100 -3.37 -4.25 9.15
CA ILE A 100 -4.07 -4.30 7.85
C ILE A 100 -3.67 -5.58 7.09
N THR A 101 -2.38 -5.89 7.06
CA THR A 101 -1.87 -7.10 6.39
C THR A 101 -2.45 -8.36 7.01
N ALA A 102 -2.41 -8.48 8.34
CA ALA A 102 -2.98 -9.63 9.06
C ALA A 102 -4.50 -9.76 8.78
N PHE A 103 -5.25 -8.66 8.84
CA PHE A 103 -6.67 -8.64 8.55
C PHE A 103 -6.97 -9.12 7.12
N VAL A 104 -6.29 -8.57 6.12
CA VAL A 104 -6.53 -8.92 4.71
C VAL A 104 -6.14 -10.37 4.44
N VAL A 105 -5.01 -10.84 4.95
CA VAL A 105 -4.56 -12.24 4.76
C VAL A 105 -5.58 -13.24 5.32
N VAL A 106 -6.09 -13.00 6.53
CA VAL A 106 -7.09 -13.88 7.16
C VAL A 106 -8.44 -13.82 6.42
N ASN A 107 -8.81 -12.66 5.87
CA ASN A 107 -10.15 -12.43 5.30
C ASN A 107 -10.19 -12.41 3.76
N VAL A 108 -9.07 -12.70 3.07
CA VAL A 108 -8.92 -12.49 1.62
C VAL A 108 -10.02 -13.16 0.79
N ARG A 109 -10.41 -14.39 1.15
CA ARG A 109 -11.44 -15.15 0.41
C ARG A 109 -12.82 -14.47 0.50
N GLY A 110 -13.16 -13.95 1.69
CA GLY A 110 -14.40 -13.23 1.92
C GLY A 110 -14.42 -11.87 1.21
N LEU A 111 -13.30 -11.14 1.26
CA LEU A 111 -13.13 -9.86 0.58
C LEU A 111 -13.26 -10.00 -0.94
N LYS A 112 -12.58 -11.00 -1.53
CA LYS A 112 -12.66 -11.28 -2.97
C LYS A 112 -14.07 -11.67 -3.41
N LYS A 113 -14.75 -12.54 -2.64
CA LYS A 113 -16.13 -12.95 -2.93
C LYS A 113 -17.10 -11.76 -2.91
N LYS A 114 -17.00 -10.88 -1.91
CA LYS A 114 -17.83 -9.67 -1.84
C LYS A 114 -17.55 -8.73 -3.02
N PHE A 115 -16.26 -8.51 -3.33
CA PHE A 115 -15.87 -7.68 -4.47
C PHE A 115 -16.45 -8.20 -5.79
N GLU A 116 -16.34 -9.50 -6.06
CA GLU A 116 -16.91 -10.12 -7.26
C GLU A 116 -18.44 -9.99 -7.32
N GLN A 117 -19.14 -10.17 -6.19
CA GLN A 117 -20.59 -9.98 -6.11
C GLN A 117 -21.02 -8.53 -6.39
N ASP A 118 -20.29 -7.54 -5.88
CA ASP A 118 -20.58 -6.13 -6.10
C ASP A 118 -20.33 -5.72 -7.56
N GLN A 119 -19.27 -6.26 -8.19
CA GLN A 119 -19.02 -6.06 -9.62
C GLN A 119 -20.12 -6.69 -10.49
N LEU A 120 -20.60 -7.88 -10.14
CA LEU A 120 -21.70 -8.54 -10.84
C LEU A 120 -23.00 -7.74 -10.73
N LYS A 121 -23.36 -7.25 -9.54
CA LYS A 121 -24.53 -6.37 -9.35
C LYS A 121 -24.43 -5.14 -10.26
N LYS A 122 -23.28 -4.46 -10.26
CA LYS A 122 -23.06 -3.24 -11.06
C LYS A 122 -23.23 -3.49 -12.56
N LYS A 123 -22.84 -4.67 -13.06
CA LYS A 123 -23.00 -5.07 -14.47
C LYS A 123 -24.47 -5.34 -14.84
N THR A 124 -25.29 -5.81 -13.91
CA THR A 124 -26.72 -6.05 -14.14
C THR A 124 -27.52 -4.74 -14.27
N TRP A 125 -27.13 -3.69 -13.54
CA TRP A 125 -27.75 -2.35 -13.64
C TRP A 125 -27.39 -1.57 -14.91
N LEU A 126 -26.35 -1.99 -15.63
CA LEU A 126 -25.87 -1.36 -16.87
C LEU A 126 -26.33 -2.09 -18.13
N LYS A 127 -27.17 -3.13 -18.01
CA LYS A 127 -27.87 -3.68 -19.16
C LYS A 127 -29.09 -2.77 -19.45
N PRO A 128 -29.21 -2.21 -20.66
CA PRO A 128 -30.38 -1.43 -21.06
C PRO A 128 -31.65 -2.28 -21.03
#